data_AF-E4XR14-F1
#
_entry.id   AF-E4XR14-F1
#
_cell.length_a   1.000
_cell.length_b   1.000
_cell.length_c   1.000
_cell.angle_alpha   90.00
_cell.angle_beta   90.00
_cell.angle_gamma   90.00
#
_symmetry.space_group_name_H-M   'P 1'
#
loop_
_entity.id
_entity.type
_entity.pdbx_description
1 polymer ?
#
loop_
_entity_poly.entity_id
_entity_poly.type
_entity_poly.pdbx_seq_one_letter_code
_entity_poly.pdbx_strand_id
1 'polypeptide(L)'
;MKYFSDQEINNECLAVCDGEFFECTKNCENSECSRKCFEELDVCENSCPCGADCPTGCVDCPEHPLCEDECEDAQLNNNEYQICLNEAIYELDFCLKTCPPEIGCHNSCYENYTQMLFMCPCIEQESDVFILVIPYYVDESYLQSGDGSSQISATINAPDNNYAENAAHALVNGKLHIFGGTSDDTKIARLDDCTLNELPVRLNEERNGGHAALSIENGIKALICFGPSGESRKTCEIFDGSKTVSTFASDSTHRNGGLGLYKNQPTSVGCGDEQHQKAEMLSFATGWISLPNHPKRVSEHSLVALENQSMLLIGGWDSGNDGARQSGIWQLKDENWNIIGKLLQSDVFVLVIPYFVDKSYLQSGDGSSQISATINAPDNYYATYAAHALVNGKLHIFGGQYDDTKIARLDDCTLNELTVRLNEQRNYGHAALSIENGTKALICFGNFGDILKTCEIFDGSTTVSTFASDWTHYHGGLGLYKNQPTSVGCSYETHQKAETLSATGWTALPNHPKQISLHSLVSLENQSMLLIGGADYGNDGADQSGIWQLKDRNWNQIGELLQPPYSGSAIYIGRSVYYFGNTSKAIQRLDFNQDENLQTVEEIGKQPSPFFFPVLFHTVSDYCI
;
A
#
# COMPACT_ATOMS: atom_id res chain seq x y z
N MET A 1 -17.67 16.80 0.12
CA MET A 1 -17.98 16.21 1.43
C MET A 1 -17.99 17.28 2.50
N LYS A 2 -19.14 17.52 3.12
CA LYS A 2 -19.13 17.96 4.52
C LYS A 2 -19.42 16.69 5.32
N TYR A 3 -18.38 16.04 5.83
CA TYR A 3 -18.57 15.11 6.93
C TYR A 3 -19.03 15.98 8.10
N PHE A 4 -20.32 15.90 8.47
CA PHE A 4 -20.71 16.43 9.76
C PHE A 4 -20.15 15.49 10.82
N SER A 5 -19.38 16.05 11.74
CA SER A 5 -18.98 15.33 12.94
C SER A 5 -20.22 14.95 13.76
N ASP A 6 -20.18 13.87 14.54
CA ASP A 6 -21.26 13.51 15.47
C ASP A 6 -21.65 14.70 16.38
N GLN A 7 -20.71 15.59 16.66
CA GLN A 7 -20.93 16.82 17.41
C GLN A 7 -21.80 17.85 16.66
N GLU A 8 -21.68 17.95 15.34
CA GLU A 8 -22.51 18.83 14.52
C GLU A 8 -23.94 18.26 14.40
N ILE A 9 -24.06 16.95 14.25
CA ILE A 9 -25.33 16.23 14.24
C ILE A 9 -26.06 16.39 15.59
N ASN A 10 -25.32 16.26 16.71
CA ASN A 10 -25.84 16.54 18.05
C ASN A 10 -26.41 17.96 18.15
N ASN A 11 -25.65 18.97 17.71
CA ASN A 11 -26.08 20.36 17.80
C ASN A 11 -27.36 20.62 17.00
N GLU A 12 -27.51 19.98 15.84
CA GLU A 12 -28.73 20.07 15.03
C GLU A 12 -29.91 19.37 15.70
N CYS A 13 -29.68 18.20 16.27
CA CYS A 13 -30.69 17.48 17.06
C CYS A 13 -31.19 18.28 18.25
N LEU A 14 -30.29 18.88 19.03
CA LEU A 14 -30.64 19.74 20.17
C LEU A 14 -31.45 20.96 19.74
N ALA A 15 -31.12 21.56 18.58
CA ALA A 15 -31.89 22.68 18.04
C ALA A 15 -33.33 22.29 17.66
N VAL A 16 -33.55 21.05 17.19
CA VAL A 16 -34.89 20.49 16.94
C VAL A 16 -35.63 20.29 18.27
N CYS A 17 -34.99 19.67 19.26
CA CYS A 17 -35.58 19.46 20.60
C CYS A 17 -36.00 20.79 21.26
N ASP A 18 -35.15 21.82 21.20
CA ASP A 18 -35.46 23.17 21.67
C ASP A 18 -36.67 23.79 20.95
N GLY A 19 -36.77 23.55 19.63
CA GLY A 19 -37.88 24.00 18.80
C GLY A 19 -39.21 23.36 19.19
N GLU A 20 -39.21 22.03 19.35
CA GLU A 20 -40.40 21.27 19.77
C GLU A 20 -40.84 21.64 21.19
N PHE A 21 -39.88 21.82 22.10
CA PHE A 21 -40.17 22.29 23.45
C PHE A 21 -40.79 23.69 23.46
N PHE A 22 -40.27 24.61 22.63
CA PHE A 22 -40.84 25.95 22.50
C PHE A 22 -42.26 25.92 21.95
N GLU A 23 -42.56 25.07 20.96
CA GLU A 23 -43.93 24.90 20.45
C GLU A 23 -44.86 24.26 21.48
N CYS A 24 -44.40 23.22 22.20
CA CYS A 24 -45.16 22.55 23.25
C CYS A 24 -45.55 23.53 24.36
N THR A 25 -44.59 24.29 24.87
CA THR A 25 -44.82 25.24 25.98
C THR A 25 -45.70 26.42 25.58
N LYS A 26 -45.64 26.88 24.32
CA LYS A 26 -46.51 27.93 23.79
C LYS A 26 -47.99 27.55 23.80
N ASN A 27 -48.29 26.26 23.70
CA ASN A 27 -49.66 25.73 23.68
C ASN A 27 -50.14 25.25 25.07
N CYS A 28 -49.35 25.45 26.13
CA CYS A 28 -49.70 24.99 27.48
C CYS A 28 -50.50 26.02 28.29
N GLU A 29 -51.62 25.57 28.87
CA GLU A 29 -52.51 26.41 29.68
C GLU A 29 -52.33 26.25 31.21
N ASN A 30 -51.51 25.29 31.66
CA ASN A 30 -51.28 25.01 33.08
C ASN A 30 -49.90 24.41 33.38
N SER A 31 -49.54 24.35 34.67
CA SER A 31 -48.24 23.85 35.14
C SER A 31 -48.02 22.35 34.91
N GLU A 32 -49.08 21.56 34.80
CA GLU A 32 -48.97 20.12 34.54
C GLU A 32 -48.60 19.85 33.08
N CYS A 33 -49.12 20.66 32.16
CA CYS A 33 -48.75 20.66 30.74
C CYS A 33 -47.28 21.04 30.57
N SER A 34 -46.83 22.11 31.23
CA SER A 34 -45.41 22.53 31.14
C SER A 34 -44.46 21.43 31.65
N ARG A 35 -44.82 20.71 32.71
CA ARG A 35 -44.01 19.58 33.21
C ARG A 35 -43.87 18.46 32.16
N LYS A 36 -44.93 18.16 31.40
CA LYS A 36 -44.87 17.16 30.33
C LYS A 36 -43.95 17.61 29.19
N CYS A 37 -44.00 18.87 28.78
CA CYS A 37 -43.07 19.39 27.77
C CYS A 37 -41.60 19.27 28.22
N PHE A 38 -41.30 19.50 29.51
CA PHE A 38 -39.95 19.31 30.05
C PHE A 38 -39.53 17.83 30.07
N GLU A 39 -40.45 16.91 30.37
CA GLU A 39 -40.19 15.47 30.31
C GLU A 39 -39.93 15.01 28.86
N GLU A 40 -40.64 15.58 27.88
CA GLU A 40 -40.43 15.30 26.45
C GLU A 40 -39.11 15.89 25.93
N LEU A 41 -38.71 17.08 26.40
CA LEU A 41 -37.41 17.69 26.08
C LEU A 41 -36.26 16.80 26.57
N ASP A 42 -36.30 16.35 27.83
CA ASP A 42 -35.25 15.50 28.40
C ASP A 42 -35.11 14.18 27.63
N VAL A 43 -36.22 13.57 27.22
CA VAL A 43 -36.20 12.37 26.37
C VAL A 43 -35.60 12.66 25.00
N CYS A 44 -35.96 13.79 24.37
CA CYS A 44 -35.43 14.19 23.07
C CYS A 44 -33.90 14.41 23.13
N GLU A 45 -33.43 15.23 24.07
CA GLU A 45 -32.00 15.53 24.25
C GLU A 45 -31.17 14.28 24.57
N ASN A 46 -31.73 13.35 25.37
CA ASN A 46 -31.07 12.10 25.69
C ASN A 46 -30.94 11.18 24.47
N SER A 47 -31.95 11.18 23.59
CA SER A 47 -31.97 10.36 22.37
C SER A 47 -31.12 10.91 21.20
N CYS A 48 -30.67 12.16 21.28
CA CYS A 48 -29.79 12.74 20.27
C CYS A 48 -28.44 12.02 20.19
N PRO A 49 -27.78 11.96 19.02
CA PRO A 49 -26.41 11.44 18.89
C PRO A 49 -25.46 12.22 19.83
N CYS A 50 -24.60 11.54 20.59
CA CYS A 50 -23.81 12.07 21.73
C CYS A 50 -24.61 12.46 22.99
N GLY A 51 -25.92 12.19 23.02
CA GLY A 51 -26.79 12.28 24.19
C GLY A 51 -26.64 11.09 25.14
N ALA A 52 -27.40 11.08 26.24
CA ALA A 52 -27.27 10.07 27.28
C ALA A 52 -27.62 8.64 26.80
N ASP A 53 -28.54 8.51 25.85
CA ASP A 53 -28.94 7.23 25.26
C ASP A 53 -28.03 6.81 24.09
N CYS A 54 -27.27 7.76 23.51
CA CYS A 54 -26.41 7.57 22.33
C CYS A 54 -24.98 8.14 22.55
N PRO A 55 -24.22 7.69 23.56
CA PRO A 55 -23.02 8.38 24.02
C PRO A 55 -21.86 8.41 23.02
N THR A 56 -21.81 7.49 22.06
CA THR A 56 -20.78 7.47 20.98
C THR A 56 -21.27 8.01 19.63
N GLY A 57 -22.35 8.81 19.63
CA GLY A 57 -22.85 9.44 18.40
C GLY A 57 -23.69 8.47 17.56
N CYS A 58 -23.56 8.58 16.24
CA CYS A 58 -24.36 7.77 15.32
C CYS A 58 -23.99 6.28 15.31
N VAL A 59 -22.87 5.90 15.94
CA VAL A 59 -22.48 4.50 16.14
C VAL A 59 -23.44 3.76 17.08
N ASP A 60 -23.94 4.40 18.13
CA ASP A 60 -24.85 3.78 19.11
C ASP A 60 -26.32 3.87 18.71
N CYS A 61 -26.65 4.82 17.84
CA CYS A 61 -28.02 5.12 17.44
C CYS A 61 -28.17 5.21 15.91
N PRO A 62 -27.88 4.12 15.18
CA PRO A 62 -27.97 4.09 13.72
C PRO A 62 -29.41 4.25 13.21
N GLU A 63 -30.41 3.94 14.04
CA GLU A 63 -31.83 4.14 13.73
C GLU A 63 -32.32 5.57 14.03
N HIS A 64 -31.48 6.44 14.60
CA HIS A 64 -31.83 7.84 14.82
C HIS A 64 -31.94 8.53 13.45
N PRO A 65 -33.01 9.30 13.14
CA PRO A 65 -33.24 9.87 11.80
C PRO A 65 -32.13 10.80 11.27
N LEU A 66 -31.26 11.29 12.16
CA LEU A 66 -30.09 12.11 11.81
C LEU A 66 -28.79 11.29 11.66
N CYS A 67 -28.86 9.98 11.85
CA CYS A 67 -27.77 9.02 11.76
C CYS A 67 -27.97 7.97 10.67
N GLU A 68 -29.07 8.07 9.92
CA GLU A 68 -29.30 7.26 8.74
C GLU A 68 -28.17 7.56 7.74
N ASP A 69 -27.47 6.51 7.29
CA ASP A 69 -26.45 6.64 6.26
C ASP A 69 -27.16 7.17 4.99
N GLU A 70 -27.00 8.46 4.72
CA GLU A 70 -27.62 9.11 3.57
C GLU A 70 -27.20 8.47 2.23
N CYS A 71 -26.23 7.54 2.24
CA CYS A 71 -25.76 6.85 1.06
C CYS A 71 -26.25 5.40 0.92
N GLU A 72 -26.85 4.81 1.96
CA GLU A 72 -27.52 3.51 1.83
C GLU A 72 -28.76 3.68 0.95
N ASP A 73 -28.85 2.95 -0.17
CA ASP A 73 -29.92 3.12 -1.17
C ASP A 73 -30.07 4.56 -1.72
N ALA A 74 -28.98 5.32 -1.84
CA ALA A 74 -28.95 6.72 -2.30
C ALA A 74 -29.83 7.00 -3.54
N GLN A 75 -29.91 6.03 -4.48
CA GLN A 75 -30.77 6.11 -5.66
C GLN A 75 -32.28 6.26 -5.36
N LEU A 76 -32.73 5.94 -4.14
CA LEU A 76 -34.12 6.00 -3.67
C LEU A 76 -34.34 7.11 -2.64
N ASN A 77 -33.42 7.30 -1.69
CA ASN A 77 -33.63 8.14 -0.50
C ASN A 77 -32.79 9.41 -0.46
N ASN A 78 -31.72 9.54 -1.25
CA ASN A 78 -30.87 10.73 -1.24
C ASN A 78 -31.20 11.70 -2.39
N ASN A 79 -31.87 12.79 -2.06
CA ASN A 79 -32.30 13.78 -3.04
C ASN A 79 -31.12 14.55 -3.66
N GLU A 80 -30.02 14.78 -2.91
CA GLU A 80 -28.83 15.45 -3.45
C GLU A 80 -28.11 14.58 -4.47
N TYR A 81 -27.96 13.28 -4.19
CA TYR A 81 -27.44 12.29 -5.14
C TYR A 81 -28.31 12.22 -6.39
N GLN A 82 -29.64 12.11 -6.22
CA GLN A 82 -30.57 12.07 -7.35
C GLN A 82 -30.50 13.33 -8.21
N ILE A 83 -30.42 14.52 -7.61
CA ILE A 83 -30.27 15.79 -8.34
C ILE A 83 -28.95 15.77 -9.12
N CYS A 84 -27.84 15.45 -8.46
CA CYS A 84 -26.53 15.44 -9.10
C CYS A 84 -26.44 14.41 -10.24
N LEU A 85 -26.94 13.19 -10.03
CA LEU A 85 -26.98 12.15 -11.04
C LEU A 85 -27.84 12.57 -12.25
N ASN A 86 -29.01 13.17 -12.00
CA ASN A 86 -29.89 13.64 -13.07
C ASN A 86 -29.28 14.81 -13.85
N GLU A 87 -28.57 15.73 -13.18
CA GLU A 87 -27.81 16.80 -13.84
C GLU A 87 -26.70 16.24 -14.72
N ALA A 88 -25.93 15.27 -14.22
CA ALA A 88 -24.89 14.60 -14.99
C ALA A 88 -25.48 13.89 -16.23
N ILE A 89 -26.58 13.14 -16.06
CA ILE A 89 -27.27 12.45 -17.17
C ILE A 89 -27.81 13.45 -18.18
N TYR A 90 -28.36 14.58 -17.73
CA TYR A 90 -28.88 15.63 -18.61
C TYR A 90 -27.77 16.22 -19.48
N GLU A 91 -26.63 16.56 -18.88
CA GLU A 91 -25.47 17.08 -19.62
C GLU A 91 -24.90 16.04 -20.59
N LEU A 92 -24.86 14.76 -20.20
CA LEU A 92 -24.46 13.67 -21.08
C LEU A 92 -25.40 13.57 -22.30
N ASP A 93 -26.71 13.53 -22.09
CA ASP A 93 -27.70 13.43 -23.16
C ASP A 93 -27.66 14.65 -24.09
N PHE A 94 -27.49 15.85 -23.52
CA PHE A 94 -27.32 17.08 -24.30
C PHE A 94 -26.04 17.05 -25.14
N CYS A 95 -24.93 16.63 -24.56
CA CYS A 95 -23.64 16.50 -25.24
C CYS A 95 -23.71 15.47 -26.37
N LEU A 96 -24.26 14.28 -26.12
CA LEU A 96 -24.42 13.24 -27.14
C LEU A 96 -25.35 13.64 -28.29
N LYS A 97 -26.39 14.45 -28.03
CA LYS A 97 -27.30 14.97 -29.07
C LYS A 97 -26.65 16.05 -29.95
N THR A 98 -25.70 16.78 -29.40
CA THR A 98 -25.01 17.87 -30.11
C THR A 98 -23.68 17.42 -30.71
N CYS A 99 -23.18 16.24 -30.34
CA CYS A 99 -21.98 15.67 -30.91
C CYS A 99 -22.13 15.36 -32.41
N PRO A 100 -21.13 15.75 -33.24
CA PRO A 100 -20.98 15.16 -34.57
C PRO A 100 -20.70 13.65 -34.46
N PRO A 101 -20.87 12.87 -35.54
CA PRO A 101 -20.65 11.43 -35.57
C PRO A 101 -19.14 11.08 -35.55
N GLU A 102 -18.46 11.52 -34.49
CA GLU A 102 -17.04 11.34 -34.24
C GLU A 102 -16.87 10.72 -32.85
N ILE A 103 -16.16 9.60 -32.79
CA ILE A 103 -15.99 8.82 -31.56
C ILE A 103 -15.33 9.65 -30.43
N GLY A 104 -14.43 10.56 -30.78
CA GLY A 104 -13.76 11.44 -29.81
C GLY A 104 -14.71 12.41 -29.11
N CYS A 105 -15.74 12.91 -29.81
CA CYS A 105 -16.75 13.77 -29.19
C CYS A 105 -17.58 12.98 -28.19
N HIS A 106 -18.02 11.77 -28.56
CA HIS A 106 -18.78 10.91 -27.67
C HIS A 106 -17.97 10.52 -26.42
N ASN A 107 -16.69 10.19 -26.59
CA ASN A 107 -15.79 9.89 -25.46
C ASN A 107 -15.66 11.09 -24.51
N SER A 108 -15.48 12.30 -25.04
CA SER A 108 -15.42 13.52 -24.23
C SER A 108 -16.73 13.78 -23.45
N CYS A 109 -17.89 13.47 -24.02
CA CYS A 109 -19.17 13.55 -23.29
C CYS A 109 -19.22 12.56 -22.12
N TYR A 110 -18.75 11.33 -22.31
CA TYR A 110 -18.70 10.33 -21.25
C TYR A 110 -17.65 10.66 -20.19
N GLU A 111 -16.49 11.23 -20.56
CA GLU A 111 -15.49 11.72 -19.61
C GLU A 111 -16.05 12.83 -18.72
N ASN A 112 -16.74 13.81 -19.32
CA ASN A 112 -17.37 14.90 -18.57
C ASN A 112 -18.46 14.38 -17.62
N TYR A 113 -19.28 13.44 -18.09
CA TYR A 113 -20.27 12.74 -17.27
C TYR A 113 -19.62 12.07 -16.05
N THR A 114 -18.53 11.33 -16.25
CA THR A 114 -17.78 10.69 -15.16
C THR A 114 -17.20 11.72 -14.17
N GLN A 115 -16.66 12.85 -14.65
CA GLN A 115 -16.19 13.94 -13.79
C GLN A 115 -17.31 14.58 -12.97
N MET A 116 -18.51 14.71 -13.54
CA MET A 116 -19.68 15.18 -12.81
C MET A 116 -20.14 14.17 -11.75
N LEU A 117 -20.13 12.87 -12.06
CA LEU A 117 -20.43 11.82 -11.08
C LEU A 117 -19.44 11.82 -9.90
N PHE A 118 -18.16 12.09 -10.14
CA PHE A 118 -17.15 12.24 -9.07
C PHE A 118 -17.47 13.35 -8.07
N MET A 119 -18.31 14.32 -8.44
CA MET A 119 -18.75 15.39 -7.56
C MET A 119 -20.06 15.08 -6.84
N CYS A 120 -20.74 13.98 -7.19
CA CYS A 120 -21.99 13.60 -6.55
C CYS A 120 -21.75 13.02 -5.15
N PRO A 121 -22.62 13.32 -4.17
CA PRO A 121 -22.60 12.64 -2.88
C PRO A 121 -22.88 11.15 -3.08
N CYS A 122 -22.40 10.28 -2.19
CA CYS A 122 -22.67 8.82 -2.21
C CYS A 122 -22.12 8.01 -3.39
N ILE A 123 -21.32 8.62 -4.27
CA ILE A 123 -20.42 7.86 -5.17
C ILE A 123 -19.15 7.53 -4.38
N GLU A 124 -18.98 6.26 -4.01
CA GLU A 124 -17.75 5.79 -3.35
C GLU A 124 -16.54 6.07 -4.24
N GLN A 125 -15.56 6.77 -3.68
CA GLN A 125 -14.21 6.79 -4.22
C GLN A 125 -13.53 5.50 -3.72
N GLU A 126 -12.80 4.80 -4.59
CA GLU A 126 -11.74 3.91 -4.11
C GLU A 126 -10.79 4.77 -3.27
N SER A 127 -10.96 4.78 -1.95
CA SER A 127 -9.97 5.35 -1.07
C SER A 127 -8.79 4.40 -1.10
N ASP A 128 -7.62 4.88 -1.49
CA ASP A 128 -6.37 4.11 -1.42
C ASP A 128 -6.16 3.65 0.03
N VAL A 129 -6.52 2.39 0.33
CA VAL A 129 -6.31 1.81 1.66
C VAL A 129 -4.81 1.65 1.86
N PHE A 130 -4.26 2.14 2.96
CA PHE A 130 -2.86 1.91 3.33
C PHE A 130 -2.76 1.22 4.69
N ILE A 131 -1.96 0.16 4.74
CA ILE A 131 -1.70 -0.63 5.94
C ILE A 131 -0.32 -0.25 6.47
N LEU A 132 -0.25 0.30 7.68
CA LEU A 132 1.02 0.58 8.35
C LEU A 132 1.65 -0.73 8.85
N VAL A 133 2.87 -1.00 8.41
CA VAL A 133 3.68 -2.13 8.84
C VAL A 133 4.86 -1.61 9.66
N ILE A 134 4.96 -2.08 10.90
CA ILE A 134 6.08 -1.83 11.81
C ILE A 134 6.79 -3.16 12.04
N PRO A 135 7.93 -3.42 11.37
CA PRO A 135 8.66 -4.66 11.53
C PRO A 135 9.51 -4.64 12.81
N TYR A 136 10.45 -5.58 12.92
CA TYR A 136 11.39 -5.67 14.05
C TYR A 136 12.14 -4.35 14.28
N TYR A 137 12.65 -3.76 13.19
CA TYR A 137 13.34 -2.47 13.19
C TYR A 137 12.38 -1.36 12.79
N VAL A 138 12.16 -0.36 13.63
CA VAL A 138 11.18 0.71 13.34
C VAL A 138 11.59 1.62 12.17
N ASP A 139 12.88 1.68 11.82
CA ASP A 139 13.37 2.42 10.65
C ASP A 139 13.08 1.71 9.31
N GLU A 140 12.69 0.43 9.35
CA GLU A 140 12.21 -0.35 8.20
C GLU A 140 10.68 -0.27 8.03
N SER A 141 9.99 0.59 8.78
CA SER A 141 8.54 0.77 8.67
C SER A 141 8.09 1.22 7.28
N TYR A 142 6.91 0.77 6.85
CA TYR A 142 6.31 1.14 5.56
C TYR A 142 4.78 1.12 5.60
N LEU A 143 4.16 1.84 4.66
CA LEU A 143 2.75 1.74 4.31
C LEU A 143 2.62 0.83 3.08
N GLN A 144 1.76 -0.18 3.17
CA GLN A 144 1.41 -1.07 2.08
C GLN A 144 0.06 -0.66 1.51
N SER A 145 -0.05 -0.41 0.21
CA SER A 145 -1.37 -0.21 -0.41
C SER A 145 -2.21 -1.47 -0.28
N GLY A 146 -3.53 -1.32 -0.09
CA GLY A 146 -4.46 -2.41 0.21
C GLY A 146 -4.60 -3.42 -0.91
N ASP A 147 -4.32 -2.99 -2.15
CA ASP A 147 -4.23 -3.84 -3.34
C ASP A 147 -2.89 -4.61 -3.44
N GLY A 148 -1.93 -4.36 -2.54
CA GLY A 148 -0.62 -4.98 -2.55
C GLY A 148 0.38 -4.37 -3.55
N SER A 149 -0.02 -3.42 -4.39
CA SER A 149 0.77 -3.00 -5.56
C SER A 149 1.96 -2.09 -5.23
N SER A 150 1.91 -1.38 -4.10
CA SER A 150 2.90 -0.37 -3.75
C SER A 150 3.25 -0.35 -2.26
N GLN A 151 4.50 0.02 -1.97
CA GLN A 151 5.01 0.22 -0.62
C GLN A 151 5.67 1.59 -0.52
N ILE A 152 5.35 2.31 0.55
CA ILE A 152 5.85 3.66 0.84
C ILE A 152 6.59 3.59 2.17
N SER A 153 7.86 3.98 2.22
CA SER A 153 8.58 4.00 3.51
C SER A 153 7.89 4.94 4.51
N ALA A 154 7.78 4.51 5.77
CA ALA A 154 7.15 5.24 6.85
C ALA A 154 8.18 5.53 7.93
N THR A 155 8.31 6.78 8.34
CA THR A 155 9.24 7.18 9.40
C THR A 155 8.51 7.16 10.74
N ILE A 156 8.88 6.20 11.61
CA ILE A 156 8.38 6.10 12.98
C ILE A 156 9.51 6.42 13.94
N ASN A 157 9.27 7.37 14.85
CA ASN A 157 10.21 7.69 15.92
C ASN A 157 9.95 6.77 17.12
N ALA A 158 11.02 6.17 17.66
CA ALA A 158 10.96 5.37 18.87
C ALA A 158 12.23 5.58 19.73
N PRO A 159 12.21 5.18 21.02
CA PRO A 159 13.38 5.29 21.90
C PRO A 159 14.61 4.53 21.41
N ASP A 160 14.41 3.39 20.74
CA ASP A 160 15.45 2.57 20.12
C ASP A 160 14.92 1.94 18.82
N ASN A 161 15.82 1.41 17.98
CA ASN A 161 15.39 0.88 16.68
C ASN A 161 14.63 -0.45 16.79
N ASN A 162 14.88 -1.24 17.84
CA ASN A 162 14.23 -2.53 18.07
C ASN A 162 13.03 -2.43 19.02
N TYR A 163 12.40 -1.26 19.13
CA TYR A 163 11.40 -0.99 20.16
C TYR A 163 10.12 -1.85 20.01
N ALA A 164 9.82 -2.24 18.77
CA ALA A 164 8.71 -3.11 18.42
C ALA A 164 9.06 -4.61 18.45
N GLU A 165 10.30 -4.97 18.73
CA GLU A 165 10.75 -6.37 18.77
C GLU A 165 9.89 -7.20 19.74
N ASN A 166 9.28 -8.26 19.21
CA ASN A 166 8.39 -9.18 19.92
C ASN A 166 7.20 -8.53 20.63
N ALA A 167 6.88 -7.26 20.35
CA ALA A 167 5.73 -6.59 20.92
C ALA A 167 4.44 -7.07 20.22
N ALA A 168 3.35 -7.18 20.97
CA ALA A 168 2.02 -7.38 20.42
C ALA A 168 1.34 -6.02 20.24
N HIS A 169 0.38 -5.90 19.31
CA HIS A 169 -0.29 -4.64 19.03
C HIS A 169 -1.82 -4.80 19.04
N ALA A 170 -2.51 -3.71 19.38
CA ALA A 170 -3.96 -3.59 19.26
C ALA A 170 -4.36 -2.12 19.14
N LEU A 171 -5.58 -1.87 18.65
CA LEU A 171 -6.20 -0.55 18.69
C LEU A 171 -6.98 -0.39 19.99
N VAL A 172 -6.77 0.75 20.65
CA VAL A 172 -7.52 1.15 21.86
C VAL A 172 -7.94 2.59 21.68
N ASN A 173 -9.26 2.82 21.66
CA ASN A 173 -9.90 4.11 21.35
C ASN A 173 -9.37 4.73 20.05
N GLY A 174 -9.32 3.92 18.98
CA GLY A 174 -8.83 4.34 17.66
C GLY A 174 -7.32 4.57 17.55
N LYS A 175 -6.55 4.34 18.61
CA LYS A 175 -5.10 4.55 18.61
C LYS A 175 -4.33 3.24 18.67
N LEU A 176 -3.26 3.15 17.87
CA LEU A 176 -2.35 2.01 17.88
C LEU A 176 -1.52 2.00 19.17
N HIS A 177 -1.58 0.87 19.87
CA HIS A 177 -0.76 0.58 21.02
C HIS A 177 0.07 -0.67 20.76
N ILE A 178 1.28 -0.69 21.33
CA ILE A 178 2.13 -1.87 21.42
C ILE A 178 2.34 -2.24 22.90
N PHE A 179 2.42 -3.54 23.16
CA PHE A 179 2.42 -4.12 24.50
C PHE A 179 3.58 -5.10 24.65
N GLY A 180 4.36 -4.94 25.72
CA GLY A 180 5.53 -5.78 26.04
C GLY A 180 6.63 -5.74 24.96
N GLY A 181 7.33 -6.85 24.79
CA GLY A 181 8.43 -7.03 23.84
C GLY A 181 9.81 -7.11 24.51
N THR A 182 10.87 -7.23 23.71
CA THR A 182 12.24 -7.45 24.21
C THR A 182 12.82 -6.22 24.92
N SER A 183 12.50 -5.00 24.48
CA SER A 183 13.06 -3.78 25.08
C SER A 183 12.54 -3.54 26.51
N ASP A 184 11.29 -3.93 26.77
CA ASP A 184 10.66 -3.90 28.08
C ASP A 184 9.42 -4.80 28.04
N ASP A 185 9.39 -5.81 28.89
CA ASP A 185 8.38 -6.87 28.88
C ASP A 185 7.04 -6.47 29.50
N THR A 186 6.95 -5.30 30.14
CA THR A 186 5.69 -4.80 30.72
C THR A 186 5.28 -3.45 30.16
N LYS A 187 5.99 -2.93 29.15
CA LYS A 187 5.69 -1.63 28.55
C LYS A 187 4.32 -1.62 27.85
N ILE A 188 3.75 -0.42 27.84
CA ILE A 188 2.62 -0.05 26.98
C ILE A 188 3.03 1.23 26.30
N ALA A 189 3.12 1.22 24.98
CA ALA A 189 3.43 2.43 24.20
C ALA A 189 2.34 2.70 23.18
N ARG A 190 2.07 3.98 22.93
CA ARG A 190 1.04 4.45 22.00
C ARG A 190 1.70 5.20 20.87
N LEU A 191 1.26 4.96 19.65
CA LEU A 191 1.68 5.75 18.50
C LEU A 191 0.88 7.05 18.47
N ASP A 192 1.55 8.19 18.71
CA ASP A 192 0.99 9.52 18.49
C ASP A 192 1.93 10.30 17.57
N ASP A 193 1.38 10.95 16.54
CA ASP A 193 2.14 11.79 15.60
C ASP A 193 3.43 11.11 15.10
N CYS A 194 3.29 9.87 14.62
CA CYS A 194 4.38 8.99 14.16
C CYS A 194 5.49 8.73 15.20
N THR A 195 5.19 8.88 16.50
CA THR A 195 6.14 8.65 17.60
C THR A 195 5.56 7.64 18.59
N LEU A 196 6.31 6.59 18.90
CA LEU A 196 5.95 5.62 19.93
C LEU A 196 6.26 6.21 21.31
N ASN A 197 5.21 6.64 22.00
CA ASN A 197 5.28 7.23 23.33
C ASN A 197 4.95 6.18 24.38
N GLU A 198 5.91 5.88 25.26
CA GLU A 198 5.68 4.99 26.39
C GLU A 198 4.73 5.64 27.40
N LEU A 199 3.72 4.88 27.84
CA LEU A 199 2.75 5.30 28.83
C LEU A 199 3.24 4.92 30.25
N PRO A 200 2.84 5.69 31.29
CA PRO A 200 3.20 5.37 32.67
C PRO A 200 2.52 4.09 33.21
N VAL A 201 1.44 3.65 32.57
CA VAL A 201 0.73 2.40 32.88
C VAL A 201 1.49 1.20 32.31
N ARG A 202 1.49 0.10 33.05
CA ARG A 202 2.27 -1.10 32.74
C ARG A 202 1.36 -2.33 32.72
N LEU A 203 1.82 -3.38 32.08
CA LEU A 203 1.22 -4.72 32.22
C LEU A 203 1.50 -5.27 33.62
N ASN A 204 0.58 -6.05 34.18
CA ASN A 204 0.78 -6.65 35.50
C ASN A 204 1.70 -7.87 35.44
N GLU A 205 1.80 -8.52 34.28
CA GLU A 205 2.71 -9.65 34.03
C GLU A 205 3.63 -9.40 32.83
N GLU A 206 4.81 -10.02 32.86
CA GLU A 206 5.82 -9.95 31.80
C GLU A 206 5.33 -10.60 30.49
N ARG A 207 5.54 -9.89 29.38
CA ARG A 207 5.21 -10.26 28.00
C ARG A 207 6.41 -9.97 27.08
N ASN A 208 7.49 -10.74 27.23
CA ASN A 208 8.72 -10.52 26.44
C ASN A 208 8.70 -11.13 25.03
N GLY A 209 7.76 -12.04 24.74
CA GLY A 209 7.59 -12.61 23.40
C GLY A 209 6.69 -13.85 23.34
N GLY A 210 5.98 -13.97 22.22
CA GLY A 210 5.01 -15.05 21.96
C GLY A 210 3.62 -14.83 22.58
N HIS A 211 3.41 -13.65 23.17
CA HIS A 211 2.10 -13.14 23.57
C HIS A 211 1.33 -12.59 22.36
N ALA A 212 0.04 -12.34 22.56
CA ALA A 212 -0.83 -11.74 21.57
C ALA A 212 -1.67 -10.63 22.20
N ALA A 213 -2.07 -9.66 21.39
CA ALA A 213 -3.00 -8.61 21.76
C ALA A 213 -4.13 -8.54 20.74
N LEU A 214 -5.34 -8.20 21.19
CA LEU A 214 -6.54 -8.11 20.37
C LEU A 214 -7.41 -6.95 20.82
N SER A 215 -7.85 -6.12 19.89
CA SER A 215 -8.86 -5.11 20.14
C SER A 215 -10.19 -5.79 20.46
N ILE A 216 -10.79 -5.45 21.60
CA ILE A 216 -12.08 -5.98 22.06
C ILE A 216 -13.04 -4.83 22.33
N GLU A 217 -14.33 -5.13 22.49
CA GLU A 217 -15.38 -4.12 22.74
C GLU A 217 -15.31 -2.98 21.70
N ASN A 218 -15.34 -3.34 20.41
CA ASN A 218 -15.23 -2.41 19.28
C ASN A 218 -13.99 -1.48 19.34
N GLY A 219 -12.89 -1.99 19.89
CA GLY A 219 -11.63 -1.26 19.99
C GLY A 219 -11.57 -0.27 21.14
N ILE A 220 -12.51 -0.30 22.09
CA ILE A 220 -12.44 0.49 23.32
C ILE A 220 -11.36 -0.05 24.26
N LYS A 221 -11.11 -1.37 24.23
CA LYS A 221 -10.13 -2.04 25.09
C LYS A 221 -9.26 -3.00 24.28
N ALA A 222 -8.13 -3.39 24.86
CA ALA A 222 -7.29 -4.47 24.35
C ALA A 222 -7.26 -5.64 25.34
N LEU A 223 -7.35 -6.87 24.82
CA LEU A 223 -7.03 -8.09 25.53
C LEU A 223 -5.59 -8.49 25.21
N ILE A 224 -4.76 -8.71 26.22
CA ILE A 224 -3.36 -9.13 26.09
C ILE A 224 -3.17 -10.46 26.81
N CYS A 225 -2.66 -11.49 26.12
CA CYS A 225 -2.59 -12.85 26.65
C CYS A 225 -1.26 -13.55 26.35
N PHE A 226 -0.99 -14.61 27.13
CA PHE A 226 0.09 -15.62 26.97
C PHE A 226 1.52 -15.11 27.23
N GLY A 227 1.95 -15.18 28.49
CA GLY A 227 3.30 -14.82 28.94
C GLY A 227 4.35 -15.90 28.63
N PRO A 228 5.62 -15.67 29.02
CA PRO A 228 6.74 -16.48 28.53
C PRO A 228 6.89 -17.87 29.18
N SER A 229 6.49 -18.04 30.45
CA SER A 229 6.81 -19.27 31.18
C SER A 229 5.85 -19.57 32.34
N GLY A 230 5.76 -20.85 32.71
CA GLY A 230 4.93 -21.29 33.84
C GLY A 230 3.44 -20.96 33.63
N GLU A 231 2.80 -20.46 34.68
CA GLU A 231 1.38 -20.12 34.68
C GLU A 231 1.08 -18.88 33.81
N SER A 232 2.03 -17.96 33.59
CA SER A 232 1.77 -16.76 32.78
C SER A 232 1.45 -17.09 31.32
N ARG A 233 1.82 -18.29 30.83
CA ARG A 233 1.43 -18.81 29.50
C ARG A 233 -0.08 -18.92 29.29
N LYS A 234 -0.88 -18.85 30.35
CA LYS A 234 -2.35 -18.91 30.32
C LYS A 234 -3.02 -17.60 30.70
N THR A 235 -2.29 -16.68 31.32
CA THR A 235 -2.88 -15.46 31.89
C THR A 235 -3.19 -14.44 30.80
N CYS A 236 -4.23 -13.67 31.07
CA CYS A 236 -4.70 -12.59 30.22
C CYS A 236 -5.00 -11.35 31.06
N GLU A 237 -4.89 -10.20 30.41
CA GLU A 237 -5.12 -8.90 31.00
C GLU A 237 -5.86 -7.99 30.01
N ILE A 238 -6.64 -7.04 30.54
CA ILE A 238 -7.41 -6.08 29.77
C ILE A 238 -6.85 -4.68 30.02
N PHE A 239 -6.53 -3.98 28.94
CA PHE A 239 -6.12 -2.58 28.97
C PHE A 239 -7.24 -1.72 28.39
N ASP A 240 -7.70 -0.70 29.13
CA ASP A 240 -8.81 0.18 28.73
C ASP A 240 -8.37 1.57 28.23
N GLY A 241 -7.07 1.75 27.97
CA GLY A 241 -6.49 3.05 27.63
C GLY A 241 -5.89 3.77 28.84
N SER A 242 -6.23 3.38 30.07
CA SER A 242 -5.77 4.04 31.30
C SER A 242 -5.19 3.08 32.35
N LYS A 243 -5.73 1.88 32.46
CA LYS A 243 -5.34 0.86 33.45
C LYS A 243 -5.33 -0.53 32.84
N THR A 244 -4.56 -1.41 33.47
CA THR A 244 -4.48 -2.83 33.13
C THR A 244 -5.09 -3.65 34.26
N VAL A 245 -6.00 -4.57 33.94
CA VAL A 245 -6.63 -5.48 34.92
C VAL A 245 -6.55 -6.92 34.45
N SER A 246 -6.22 -7.85 35.37
CA SER A 246 -6.22 -9.29 35.06
C SER A 246 -7.63 -9.79 34.75
N THR A 247 -7.73 -10.77 33.85
CA THR A 247 -8.97 -11.48 33.50
C THR A 247 -8.77 -12.99 33.55
N PHE A 248 -9.75 -13.76 33.09
CA PHE A 248 -9.71 -15.22 33.08
C PHE A 248 -8.48 -15.76 32.36
N ALA A 249 -7.80 -16.71 33.00
CA ALA A 249 -6.73 -17.50 32.39
C ALA A 249 -7.33 -18.61 31.50
N SER A 250 -6.67 -18.91 30.38
CA SER A 250 -7.05 -20.02 29.50
C SER A 250 -6.80 -21.38 30.15
N ASP A 251 -7.51 -22.41 29.71
CA ASP A 251 -7.33 -23.76 30.24
C ASP A 251 -6.03 -24.39 29.71
N SER A 252 -5.71 -24.12 28.45
CA SER A 252 -4.48 -24.52 27.75
C SER A 252 -3.56 -23.31 27.53
N THR A 253 -2.27 -23.57 27.34
CA THR A 253 -1.31 -22.54 26.95
C THR A 253 -1.46 -22.20 25.47
N HIS A 254 -1.28 -20.93 25.09
CA HIS A 254 -1.37 -20.50 23.69
C HIS A 254 -0.22 -19.57 23.28
N ARG A 255 0.99 -19.79 23.82
CA ARG A 255 2.17 -19.04 23.38
C ARG A 255 2.41 -19.30 21.89
N ASN A 256 2.57 -18.23 21.11
CA ASN A 256 2.59 -18.24 19.63
C ASN A 256 1.28 -18.76 18.99
N GLY A 257 0.14 -18.74 19.69
CA GLY A 257 -1.17 -19.15 19.18
C GLY A 257 -2.04 -18.03 18.62
N GLY A 258 -1.63 -16.77 18.80
CA GLY A 258 -2.39 -15.60 18.35
C GLY A 258 -3.71 -15.39 19.11
N LEU A 259 -4.40 -14.31 18.75
CA LEU A 259 -5.76 -13.98 19.18
C LEU A 259 -6.55 -13.47 17.97
N GLY A 260 -7.82 -13.88 17.86
CA GLY A 260 -8.79 -13.38 16.88
C GLY A 260 -10.20 -13.39 17.44
N LEU A 261 -11.22 -13.14 16.60
CA LEU A 261 -12.62 -13.25 17.02
C LEU A 261 -13.33 -14.37 16.26
N TYR A 262 -14.01 -15.23 17.01
CA TYR A 262 -14.99 -16.20 16.50
C TYR A 262 -16.31 -15.93 17.21
N LYS A 263 -17.42 -15.79 16.48
CA LYS A 263 -18.71 -15.37 17.06
C LYS A 263 -18.59 -14.10 17.93
N ASN A 264 -17.77 -13.15 17.48
CA ASN A 264 -17.46 -11.89 18.17
C ASN A 264 -16.87 -12.05 19.57
N GLN A 265 -16.28 -13.22 19.88
CA GLN A 265 -15.62 -13.50 21.15
C GLN A 265 -14.12 -13.76 20.93
N PRO A 266 -13.25 -13.28 21.84
CA PRO A 266 -11.81 -13.53 21.74
C PRO A 266 -11.50 -15.02 21.71
N THR A 267 -10.70 -15.45 20.74
CA THR A 267 -10.43 -16.86 20.46
C THR A 267 -8.96 -17.07 20.17
N SER A 268 -8.40 -18.18 20.67
CA SER A 268 -7.00 -18.57 20.46
C SER A 268 -6.92 -20.02 20.00
N VAL A 269 -5.88 -20.34 19.22
CA VAL A 269 -5.69 -21.65 18.61
C VAL A 269 -4.23 -22.05 18.70
N GLY A 270 -3.94 -23.30 19.03
CA GLY A 270 -2.59 -23.85 18.96
C GLY A 270 -1.61 -23.31 20.02
N CYS A 271 -0.40 -23.85 20.01
CA CYS A 271 0.68 -23.42 20.91
C CYS A 271 2.03 -23.87 20.36
N GLY A 272 3.01 -22.97 20.32
CA GLY A 272 4.38 -23.28 19.87
C GLY A 272 5.15 -24.13 20.87
N ASP A 273 4.97 -23.88 22.17
CA ASP A 273 5.72 -24.56 23.24
C ASP A 273 5.23 -25.99 23.47
N GLU A 274 3.93 -26.16 23.72
CA GLU A 274 3.31 -27.46 24.02
C GLU A 274 2.86 -28.21 22.75
N GLN A 275 2.96 -27.58 21.57
CA GLN A 275 2.76 -28.22 20.26
C GLN A 275 1.42 -28.96 20.14
N HIS A 276 0.33 -28.32 20.57
CA HIS A 276 -1.00 -28.92 20.60
C HIS A 276 -1.99 -28.26 19.64
N GLN A 277 -3.15 -28.90 19.48
CA GLN A 277 -4.22 -28.53 18.54
C GLN A 277 -5.37 -27.73 19.18
N LYS A 278 -5.25 -27.40 20.48
CA LYS A 278 -6.35 -26.84 21.26
C LYS A 278 -6.82 -25.50 20.70
N ALA A 279 -8.11 -25.27 20.74
CA ALA A 279 -8.74 -24.00 20.45
C ALA A 279 -9.66 -23.64 21.62
N GLU A 280 -9.64 -22.39 22.04
CA GLU A 280 -10.43 -21.89 23.16
C GLU A 280 -10.99 -20.51 22.85
N MET A 281 -12.19 -20.23 23.36
CA MET A 281 -12.89 -18.96 23.20
C MET A 281 -13.21 -18.38 24.57
N LEU A 282 -12.92 -17.10 24.78
CA LEU A 282 -13.19 -16.41 26.02
C LEU A 282 -14.65 -15.96 26.07
N SER A 283 -15.36 -16.36 27.11
CA SER A 283 -16.64 -15.78 27.53
C SER A 283 -16.40 -14.91 28.76
N PHE A 284 -16.68 -13.61 28.68
CA PHE A 284 -16.53 -12.69 29.82
C PHE A 284 -17.42 -13.03 31.02
N ALA A 285 -18.43 -13.89 30.85
CA ALA A 285 -19.29 -14.36 31.93
C ALA A 285 -18.77 -15.63 32.63
N THR A 286 -18.09 -16.51 31.90
CA THR A 286 -17.80 -17.88 32.36
C THR A 286 -16.34 -18.31 32.23
N GLY A 287 -15.47 -17.47 31.69
CA GLY A 287 -14.08 -17.79 31.39
C GLY A 287 -13.91 -18.44 30.02
N TRP A 288 -12.76 -19.09 29.82
CA TRP A 288 -12.43 -19.75 28.57
C TRP A 288 -13.23 -21.05 28.41
N ILE A 289 -13.71 -21.28 27.19
CA ILE A 289 -14.46 -22.48 26.81
C ILE A 289 -13.77 -23.18 25.66
N SER A 290 -13.70 -24.50 25.74
CA SER A 290 -13.07 -25.32 24.70
C SER A 290 -13.88 -25.28 23.41
N LEU A 291 -13.16 -25.06 22.31
CA LEU A 291 -13.65 -25.25 20.95
C LEU A 291 -13.12 -26.57 20.37
N PRO A 292 -13.63 -27.00 19.21
CA PRO A 292 -13.06 -28.12 18.46
C PRO A 292 -11.59 -27.88 18.13
N ASN A 293 -10.77 -28.89 18.40
CA ASN A 293 -9.34 -28.87 18.08
C ASN A 293 -9.11 -28.59 16.58
N HIS A 294 -8.09 -27.78 16.30
CA HIS A 294 -7.61 -27.59 14.93
C HIS A 294 -7.00 -28.90 14.39
N PRO A 295 -7.16 -29.25 13.10
CA PRO A 295 -6.61 -30.51 12.56
C PRO A 295 -5.09 -30.66 12.65
N LYS A 296 -4.36 -29.55 12.80
CA LYS A 296 -2.89 -29.47 12.83
C LYS A 296 -2.38 -28.83 14.11
N ARG A 297 -1.15 -29.16 14.52
CA ARG A 297 -0.48 -28.60 15.71
C ARG A 297 0.17 -27.27 15.36
N VAL A 298 -0.68 -26.30 15.06
CA VAL A 298 -0.32 -24.98 14.52
C VAL A 298 0.16 -24.01 15.58
N SER A 299 1.05 -23.13 15.18
CA SER A 299 1.55 -21.96 15.93
C SER A 299 2.05 -20.92 14.92
N GLU A 300 2.40 -19.72 15.37
CA GLU A 300 2.94 -18.64 14.53
C GLU A 300 2.03 -18.28 13.33
N HIS A 301 0.73 -18.43 13.51
CA HIS A 301 -0.30 -18.12 12.52
C HIS A 301 -1.02 -16.81 12.87
N SER A 302 -1.78 -16.28 11.91
CA SER A 302 -2.69 -15.15 12.12
C SER A 302 -4.13 -15.64 12.24
N LEU A 303 -4.91 -14.98 13.10
CA LEU A 303 -6.34 -15.21 13.27
C LEU A 303 -7.11 -13.96 12.86
N VAL A 304 -8.12 -14.11 11.99
CA VAL A 304 -8.88 -12.98 11.45
C VAL A 304 -10.38 -13.26 11.56
N ALA A 305 -11.13 -12.29 12.05
CA ALA A 305 -12.59 -12.38 12.16
C ALA A 305 -13.25 -12.10 10.81
N LEU A 306 -14.39 -12.74 10.54
CA LEU A 306 -15.25 -12.43 9.40
C LEU A 306 -16.61 -11.92 9.88
N GLU A 307 -17.24 -11.05 9.09
CA GLU A 307 -18.56 -10.47 9.40
C GLU A 307 -19.65 -11.52 9.65
N ASN A 308 -19.56 -12.65 8.95
CA ASN A 308 -20.44 -13.80 9.12
C ASN A 308 -20.16 -14.60 10.41
N GLN A 309 -19.43 -14.02 11.37
CA GLN A 309 -19.09 -14.60 12.68
C GLN A 309 -18.18 -15.83 12.64
N SER A 310 -17.62 -16.18 11.48
CA SER A 310 -16.57 -17.20 11.37
C SER A 310 -15.18 -16.59 11.58
N MET A 311 -14.18 -17.45 11.75
CA MET A 311 -12.79 -17.05 11.95
C MET A 311 -11.87 -17.74 10.95
N LEU A 312 -10.93 -17.00 10.38
CA LEU A 312 -9.85 -17.53 9.55
C LEU A 312 -8.59 -17.77 10.37
N LEU A 313 -7.89 -18.85 10.05
CA LEU A 313 -6.52 -19.12 10.44
C LEU A 313 -5.65 -19.16 9.19
N ILE A 314 -4.64 -18.30 9.15
CA ILE A 314 -3.81 -18.05 7.97
C ILE A 314 -2.34 -18.28 8.34
N GLY A 315 -1.65 -19.11 7.56
CA GLY A 315 -0.21 -19.34 7.70
C GLY A 315 0.17 -20.23 8.89
N GLY A 316 1.39 -20.04 9.39
CA GLY A 316 1.92 -20.69 10.59
C GLY A 316 2.81 -21.91 10.37
N TRP A 317 3.16 -22.54 11.48
CA TRP A 317 4.08 -23.67 11.60
C TRP A 317 3.36 -24.90 12.18
N ASP A 318 3.43 -26.04 11.49
CA ASP A 318 2.85 -27.30 11.97
C ASP A 318 3.91 -28.22 12.56
N SER A 319 4.00 -28.21 13.89
CA SER A 319 4.91 -29.07 14.66
C SER A 319 4.60 -30.57 14.50
N GLY A 320 3.39 -30.94 14.06
CA GLY A 320 3.02 -32.34 13.82
C GLY A 320 3.59 -32.94 12.53
N ASN A 321 4.17 -32.11 11.66
CA ASN A 321 4.66 -32.51 10.34
C ASN A 321 6.08 -31.97 10.10
N ASP A 322 7.03 -32.36 10.97
CA ASP A 322 8.44 -31.95 10.94
C ASP A 322 8.67 -30.43 10.89
N GLY A 323 7.69 -29.65 11.37
CA GLY A 323 7.74 -28.19 11.31
C GLY A 323 7.47 -27.60 9.93
N ALA A 324 6.61 -28.22 9.13
CA ALA A 324 6.25 -27.67 7.83
C ALA A 324 5.53 -26.31 7.97
N ARG A 325 5.99 -25.30 7.20
CA ARG A 325 5.28 -24.04 6.98
C ARG A 325 3.92 -24.31 6.32
N GLN A 326 2.88 -23.65 6.81
CA GLN A 326 1.52 -23.85 6.36
C GLN A 326 1.12 -22.78 5.36
N SER A 327 0.64 -23.22 4.19
CA SER A 327 -0.04 -22.34 3.25
C SER A 327 -1.56 -22.43 3.33
N GLY A 328 -2.13 -23.42 4.02
CA GLY A 328 -3.59 -23.56 4.08
C GLY A 328 -4.26 -22.37 4.77
N ILE A 329 -5.35 -21.87 4.17
CA ILE A 329 -6.28 -20.93 4.80
C ILE A 329 -7.42 -21.77 5.37
N TRP A 330 -7.54 -21.77 6.69
CA TRP A 330 -8.55 -22.54 7.42
C TRP A 330 -9.65 -21.62 7.92
N GLN A 331 -10.89 -22.07 7.89
CA GLN A 331 -12.04 -21.38 8.45
C GLN A 331 -12.66 -22.22 9.55
N LEU A 332 -12.82 -21.63 10.74
CA LEU A 332 -13.69 -22.14 11.79
C LEU A 332 -15.08 -21.54 11.60
N LYS A 333 -16.04 -22.38 11.20
CA LYS A 333 -17.44 -22.00 11.02
C LYS A 333 -18.34 -23.11 11.55
N ASP A 334 -19.36 -22.74 12.32
CA ASP A 334 -20.31 -23.68 12.92
C ASP A 334 -19.60 -24.83 13.67
N GLU A 335 -18.55 -24.49 14.42
CA GLU A 335 -17.72 -25.45 15.17
C GLU A 335 -17.06 -26.53 14.28
N ASN A 336 -16.80 -26.20 13.02
CA ASN A 336 -16.09 -27.06 12.09
C ASN A 336 -14.92 -26.31 11.44
N TRP A 337 -13.77 -26.96 11.39
CA TRP A 337 -12.58 -26.48 10.69
C TRP A 337 -12.61 -26.97 9.24
N ASN A 338 -12.59 -26.04 8.29
CA ASN A 338 -12.56 -26.32 6.86
C ASN A 338 -11.38 -25.62 6.21
N ILE A 339 -10.67 -26.29 5.30
CA ILE A 339 -9.70 -25.60 4.44
C ILE A 339 -10.48 -24.93 3.30
N ILE A 340 -10.35 -23.62 3.17
CA ILE A 340 -11.08 -22.82 2.18
C ILE A 340 -10.18 -22.28 1.06
N GLY A 341 -8.86 -22.36 1.25
CA GLY A 341 -7.90 -21.89 0.28
C GLY A 341 -6.46 -22.22 0.68
N LYS A 342 -5.52 -21.71 -0.10
CA LYS A 342 -4.10 -21.73 0.22
C LYS A 342 -3.50 -20.37 -0.12
N LEU A 343 -2.62 -19.87 0.73
CA LEU A 343 -1.66 -18.84 0.42
C LEU A 343 -0.85 -19.31 -0.78
N LEU A 344 -0.92 -18.52 -1.85
CA LEU A 344 -0.04 -18.65 -2.98
C LEU A 344 1.21 -17.82 -2.67
N GLN A 345 2.37 -18.27 -3.14
CA GLN A 345 3.46 -17.32 -3.33
C GLN A 345 2.92 -16.24 -4.28
N SER A 346 3.10 -14.96 -3.96
CA SER A 346 2.67 -13.89 -4.88
C SER A 346 3.33 -14.18 -6.22
N ASP A 347 2.52 -14.62 -7.19
CA ASP A 347 3.00 -14.84 -8.53
C ASP A 347 3.35 -13.46 -9.06
N VAL A 348 4.65 -13.15 -9.13
CA VAL A 348 5.11 -11.87 -9.67
C VAL A 348 4.72 -11.83 -11.13
N PHE A 349 3.93 -10.84 -11.55
CA PHE A 349 3.70 -10.55 -12.96
C PHE A 349 4.24 -9.16 -13.30
N VAL A 350 4.98 -9.08 -14.40
CA VAL A 350 5.47 -7.83 -14.96
C VAL A 350 4.72 -7.57 -16.25
N LEU A 351 3.89 -6.51 -16.26
CA LEU A 351 3.38 -5.93 -17.50
C LEU A 351 4.53 -5.26 -18.24
N VAL A 352 4.71 -5.69 -19.49
CA VAL A 352 5.70 -5.18 -20.42
C VAL A 352 4.94 -4.45 -21.52
N ILE A 353 5.11 -3.13 -21.60
CA ILE A 353 4.59 -2.30 -22.70
C ILE A 353 5.79 -1.91 -23.59
N PRO A 354 6.00 -2.61 -24.71
CA PRO A 354 7.07 -2.27 -25.64
C PRO A 354 6.69 -1.03 -26.49
N TYR A 355 7.60 -0.60 -27.35
CA TYR A 355 7.33 0.54 -28.25
C TYR A 355 6.17 0.29 -29.23
N PHE A 356 5.74 -0.95 -29.43
CA PHE A 356 4.47 -1.33 -30.07
C PHE A 356 3.46 -1.75 -29.00
N VAL A 357 2.52 -0.88 -28.66
CA VAL A 357 1.57 -1.10 -27.56
C VAL A 357 0.70 -2.36 -27.77
N ASP A 358 0.38 -2.71 -29.01
CA ASP A 358 -0.36 -3.94 -29.39
C ASP A 358 0.44 -5.25 -29.17
N LYS A 359 1.72 -5.14 -28.82
CA LYS A 359 2.59 -6.27 -28.45
C LYS A 359 2.82 -6.35 -26.94
N SER A 360 2.01 -5.66 -26.14
CA SER A 360 2.10 -5.73 -24.69
C SER A 360 1.82 -7.14 -24.18
N TYR A 361 2.48 -7.50 -23.08
CA TYR A 361 2.33 -8.83 -22.47
C TYR A 361 2.65 -8.80 -20.98
N LEU A 362 2.07 -9.75 -20.24
CA LEU A 362 2.44 -10.08 -18.87
C LEU A 362 3.51 -11.19 -18.89
N GLN A 363 4.55 -11.02 -18.09
CA GLN A 363 5.60 -12.01 -17.86
C GLN A 363 5.56 -12.48 -16.42
N SER A 364 5.39 -13.79 -16.17
CA SER A 364 5.55 -14.30 -14.81
C SER A 364 7.00 -14.29 -14.37
N GLY A 365 7.24 -14.01 -13.09
CA GLY A 365 8.56 -13.85 -12.50
C GLY A 365 9.35 -15.16 -12.33
N ASP A 366 8.69 -16.30 -12.48
CA ASP A 366 9.33 -17.63 -12.58
C ASP A 366 9.58 -18.06 -14.03
N GLY A 367 9.10 -17.29 -15.02
CA GLY A 367 9.22 -17.64 -16.43
C GLY A 367 8.20 -18.65 -16.95
N SER A 368 7.31 -19.17 -16.11
CA SER A 368 6.38 -20.24 -16.49
C SER A 368 5.28 -19.79 -17.45
N SER A 369 4.97 -18.49 -17.51
CA SER A 369 3.92 -17.94 -18.35
C SER A 369 4.28 -16.58 -18.97
N GLN A 370 3.77 -16.39 -20.18
CA GLN A 370 3.79 -15.13 -20.90
C GLN A 370 2.44 -14.96 -21.60
N ILE A 371 1.69 -13.92 -21.23
CA ILE A 371 0.29 -13.76 -21.63
C ILE A 371 0.15 -12.43 -22.37
N SER A 372 -0.57 -12.40 -23.49
CA SER A 372 -0.82 -11.14 -24.20
C SER A 372 -1.64 -10.20 -23.32
N ALA A 373 -1.31 -8.91 -23.36
CA ALA A 373 -2.04 -7.86 -22.69
C ALA A 373 -2.55 -6.85 -23.73
N THR A 374 -3.78 -6.42 -23.58
CA THR A 374 -4.44 -5.43 -24.42
C THR A 374 -4.33 -4.06 -23.75
N ILE A 375 -3.44 -3.22 -24.27
CA ILE A 375 -3.30 -1.83 -23.85
C ILE A 375 -3.88 -0.91 -24.94
N ASN A 376 -4.82 -0.06 -24.55
CA ASN A 376 -5.38 0.95 -25.43
C ASN A 376 -4.51 2.20 -25.40
N ALA A 377 -4.19 2.72 -26.57
CA ALA A 377 -3.45 3.97 -26.73
C ALA A 377 -3.91 4.70 -28.00
N PRO A 378 -3.69 6.02 -28.11
CA PRO A 378 -4.04 6.79 -29.31
C PRO A 378 -3.37 6.29 -30.60
N ASP A 379 -2.18 5.70 -30.48
CA ASP A 379 -1.41 5.12 -31.59
C ASP A 379 -0.59 3.91 -31.12
N ASN A 380 -0.26 2.99 -32.03
CA ASN A 380 0.49 1.79 -31.67
C ASN A 380 1.93 2.10 -31.23
N TYR A 381 2.50 3.23 -31.64
CA TYR A 381 3.86 3.63 -31.31
C TYR A 381 3.94 4.56 -30.08
N TYR A 382 2.87 4.71 -29.30
CA TYR A 382 2.72 5.74 -28.26
C TYR A 382 3.82 5.69 -27.18
N ALA A 383 4.34 4.49 -26.88
CA ALA A 383 5.41 4.26 -25.90
C ALA A 383 6.83 4.36 -26.49
N THR A 384 7.00 4.68 -27.78
CA THR A 384 8.31 4.75 -28.44
C THR A 384 9.21 5.81 -27.79
N TYR A 385 10.34 5.36 -27.22
CA TYR A 385 11.31 6.16 -26.46
C TYR A 385 10.74 6.90 -25.23
N ALA A 386 9.53 6.55 -24.77
CA ALA A 386 8.99 7.14 -23.55
C ALA A 386 9.74 6.61 -22.31
N ALA A 387 9.99 7.49 -21.35
CA ALA A 387 10.44 7.08 -20.03
C ALA A 387 9.22 6.84 -19.13
N HIS A 388 9.37 6.02 -18.09
CA HIS A 388 8.25 5.69 -17.20
C HIS A 388 8.65 5.80 -15.72
N ALA A 389 7.67 6.13 -14.89
CA ALA A 389 7.78 6.12 -13.44
C ALA A 389 6.39 5.97 -12.81
N LEU A 390 6.35 5.54 -11.55
CA LEU A 390 5.16 5.57 -10.72
C LEU A 390 5.00 6.93 -10.04
N VAL A 391 3.78 7.45 -10.04
CA VAL A 391 3.38 8.64 -9.26
C VAL A 391 2.07 8.32 -8.56
N ASN A 392 2.08 8.35 -7.23
CA ASN A 392 0.98 7.92 -6.36
C ASN A 392 0.43 6.53 -6.75
N GLY A 393 1.34 5.54 -6.89
CA GLY A 393 0.98 4.18 -7.28
C GLY A 393 0.60 3.98 -8.75
N LYS A 394 0.37 5.06 -9.51
CA LYS A 394 -0.08 4.98 -10.91
C LYS A 394 1.07 5.06 -11.90
N LEU A 395 1.05 4.18 -12.91
CA LEU A 395 2.03 4.17 -13.98
C LEU A 395 1.85 5.37 -14.91
N HIS A 396 2.92 6.14 -15.06
CA HIS A 396 2.99 7.25 -16.00
C HIS A 396 4.12 7.04 -17.01
N ILE A 397 3.89 7.51 -18.24
CA ILE A 397 4.90 7.63 -19.29
C ILE A 397 5.11 9.11 -19.65
N PHE A 398 6.35 9.45 -19.95
CA PHE A 398 6.82 10.83 -20.12
C PHE A 398 7.59 10.99 -21.43
N GLY A 399 7.23 12.00 -22.23
CA GLY A 399 7.87 12.30 -23.51
C GLY A 399 7.78 11.17 -24.53
N GLY A 400 8.77 11.09 -25.42
CA GLY A 400 8.88 10.10 -26.49
C GLY A 400 8.89 10.71 -27.91
N GLN A 401 9.00 9.84 -28.92
CA GLN A 401 9.32 10.28 -30.29
C GLN A 401 8.27 11.18 -30.95
N TYR A 402 7.00 10.85 -30.73
CA TYR A 402 5.86 11.49 -31.43
C TYR A 402 5.33 12.70 -30.69
N ASP A 403 5.52 12.70 -29.38
CA ASP A 403 5.19 13.82 -28.51
C ASP A 403 6.24 13.85 -27.38
N ASP A 404 7.14 14.82 -27.48
CA ASP A 404 8.29 14.96 -26.61
C ASP A 404 7.98 15.69 -25.30
N THR A 405 6.75 16.17 -25.10
CA THR A 405 6.32 16.83 -23.85
C THR A 405 5.12 16.17 -23.19
N LYS A 406 4.58 15.08 -23.77
CA LYS A 406 3.43 14.38 -23.19
C LYS A 406 3.71 13.81 -21.81
N ILE A 407 2.64 13.78 -21.02
CA ILE A 407 2.51 12.98 -19.81
C ILE A 407 1.25 12.14 -19.98
N ALA A 408 1.36 10.83 -19.94
CA ALA A 408 0.21 9.94 -20.01
C ALA A 408 0.21 8.96 -18.84
N ARG A 409 -0.97 8.63 -18.33
CA ARG A 409 -1.19 7.72 -17.22
C ARG A 409 -1.91 6.47 -17.71
N LEU A 410 -1.51 5.30 -17.23
CA LEU A 410 -2.24 4.07 -17.49
C LEU A 410 -3.40 3.95 -16.48
N ASP A 411 -4.64 4.10 -16.95
CA ASP A 411 -5.86 3.79 -16.18
C ASP A 411 -6.69 2.78 -16.95
N ASP A 412 -7.19 1.74 -16.29
CA ASP A 412 -8.08 0.73 -16.89
C ASP A 412 -7.59 0.25 -18.26
N CYS A 413 -6.30 -0.11 -18.30
CA CYS A 413 -5.62 -0.62 -19.50
C CYS A 413 -5.54 0.39 -20.66
N THR A 414 -5.77 1.67 -20.39
CA THR A 414 -5.75 2.76 -21.38
C THR A 414 -4.73 3.82 -20.99
N LEU A 415 -3.85 4.17 -21.93
CA LEU A 415 -2.89 5.27 -21.77
C LEU A 415 -3.61 6.59 -22.05
N ASN A 416 -4.05 7.24 -20.98
CA ASN A 416 -4.75 8.52 -20.99
C ASN A 416 -3.73 9.66 -20.93
N GLU A 417 -3.74 10.52 -21.96
CA GLU A 417 -2.92 11.72 -21.96
C GLU A 417 -3.47 12.74 -20.96
N LEU A 418 -2.60 13.31 -20.14
CA LEU A 418 -2.95 14.36 -19.20
C LEU A 418 -2.82 15.74 -19.86
N THR A 419 -3.57 16.72 -19.35
CA THR A 419 -3.50 18.11 -19.81
C THR A 419 -2.20 18.82 -19.41
N VAL A 420 -1.55 18.35 -18.34
CA VAL A 420 -0.23 18.81 -17.89
C VAL A 420 0.87 18.24 -18.79
N ARG A 421 1.90 19.05 -19.02
CA ARG A 421 2.96 18.80 -20.00
C ARG A 421 4.32 19.02 -19.38
N LEU A 422 5.33 18.33 -19.91
CA LEU A 422 6.72 18.57 -19.56
C LEU A 422 7.15 19.97 -20.03
N ASN A 423 8.02 20.60 -19.25
CA ASN A 423 8.57 21.93 -19.55
C ASN A 423 9.62 21.88 -20.66
N GLU A 424 10.34 20.77 -20.77
CA GLU A 424 11.40 20.55 -21.76
C GLU A 424 11.09 19.38 -22.69
N GLN A 425 11.67 19.40 -23.89
CA GLN A 425 11.51 18.34 -24.87
C GLN A 425 12.29 17.08 -24.49
N ARG A 426 11.56 15.99 -24.25
CA ARG A 426 12.07 14.66 -23.89
C ARG A 426 11.75 13.66 -25.00
N ASN A 427 12.40 13.83 -26.17
CA ASN A 427 12.12 13.02 -27.36
C ASN A 427 12.68 11.59 -27.22
N TYR A 428 13.97 11.47 -26.87
CA TYR A 428 14.65 10.21 -26.64
C TYR A 428 15.88 10.40 -25.74
N GLY A 429 16.32 9.32 -25.10
CA GLY A 429 17.52 9.27 -24.25
C GLY A 429 17.39 9.95 -22.89
N HIS A 430 16.21 10.46 -22.56
CA HIS A 430 15.83 10.88 -21.22
C HIS A 430 15.52 9.70 -20.32
N ALA A 431 15.37 9.97 -19.03
CA ALA A 431 15.00 9.00 -18.03
C ALA A 431 13.97 9.58 -17.06
N ALA A 432 13.17 8.71 -16.46
CA ALA A 432 12.22 9.05 -15.41
C ALA A 432 12.45 8.12 -14.21
N LEU A 433 12.21 8.63 -13.01
CA LEU A 433 12.41 7.90 -11.76
C LEU A 433 11.37 8.35 -10.73
N SER A 434 10.73 7.40 -10.07
CA SER A 434 9.90 7.68 -8.89
C SER A 434 10.78 8.18 -7.74
N ILE A 435 10.42 9.33 -7.19
CA ILE A 435 11.12 9.99 -6.08
C ILE A 435 10.12 10.30 -4.95
N GLU A 436 10.64 10.70 -3.78
CA GLU A 436 9.80 11.02 -2.61
C GLU A 436 8.79 9.91 -2.30
N ASN A 437 9.29 8.67 -2.21
CA ASN A 437 8.49 7.45 -1.99
C ASN A 437 7.36 7.26 -3.02
N GLY A 438 7.59 7.65 -4.28
CA GLY A 438 6.64 7.46 -5.36
C GLY A 438 5.53 8.50 -5.40
N THR A 439 5.56 9.54 -4.55
CA THR A 439 4.61 10.65 -4.64
C THR A 439 4.88 11.59 -5.81
N LYS A 440 6.11 11.56 -6.36
CA LYS A 440 6.54 12.37 -7.50
C LYS A 440 7.43 11.58 -8.45
N ALA A 441 7.59 12.08 -9.67
CA ALA A 441 8.58 11.60 -10.63
C ALA A 441 9.62 12.68 -10.94
N LEU A 442 10.89 12.30 -11.01
CA LEU A 442 11.97 13.09 -11.57
C LEU A 442 12.16 12.68 -13.04
N ILE A 443 12.12 13.64 -13.95
CA ILE A 443 12.34 13.43 -15.38
C ILE A 443 13.57 14.26 -15.77
N CYS A 444 14.59 13.62 -16.33
CA CYS A 444 15.86 14.26 -16.65
C CYS A 444 16.37 13.90 -18.04
N PHE A 445 17.27 14.77 -18.51
CA PHE A 445 18.06 14.65 -19.72
C PHE A 445 17.24 14.78 -21.00
N GLY A 446 17.87 15.28 -22.04
CA GLY A 446 17.24 15.57 -23.33
C GLY A 446 18.16 15.10 -24.43
N ASN A 447 17.90 15.58 -25.64
CA ASN A 447 18.57 15.07 -26.83
C ASN A 447 19.78 15.92 -27.28
N PHE A 448 19.71 17.25 -27.17
CA PHE A 448 20.76 18.15 -27.67
C PHE A 448 20.85 19.46 -26.87
N GLY A 449 21.99 20.13 -26.91
CA GLY A 449 22.16 21.45 -26.30
C GLY A 449 21.96 21.43 -24.78
N ASP A 450 21.34 22.49 -24.25
CA ASP A 450 21.23 22.68 -22.80
C ASP A 450 20.27 21.67 -22.13
N ILE A 451 19.29 21.14 -22.86
CA ILE A 451 18.32 20.16 -22.31
C ILE A 451 18.95 18.81 -21.96
N LEU A 452 20.17 18.52 -22.43
CA LEU A 452 20.93 17.29 -22.07
C LEU A 452 21.17 17.14 -20.56
N LYS A 453 21.04 18.24 -19.80
CA LYS A 453 21.29 18.28 -18.35
C LYS A 453 20.07 18.68 -17.52
N THR A 454 19.02 19.20 -18.16
CA THR A 454 17.87 19.72 -17.41
C THR A 454 17.05 18.59 -16.81
N CYS A 455 16.42 18.90 -15.69
CA CYS A 455 15.51 18.01 -14.98
C CYS A 455 14.24 18.76 -14.57
N GLU A 456 13.17 18.01 -14.39
CA GLU A 456 11.88 18.49 -13.92
C GLU A 456 11.20 17.45 -13.02
N ILE A 457 10.34 17.93 -12.13
CA ILE A 457 9.60 17.11 -11.16
C ILE A 457 8.12 17.20 -11.50
N PHE A 458 7.48 16.04 -11.62
CA PHE A 458 6.03 15.91 -11.78
C PHE A 458 5.42 15.34 -10.51
N ASP A 459 4.42 16.01 -9.94
CA ASP A 459 3.77 15.63 -8.67
C ASP A 459 2.41 14.93 -8.83
N GLY A 460 2.03 14.58 -10.06
CA GLY A 460 0.69 14.07 -10.39
C GLY A 460 -0.24 15.12 -10.98
N SER A 461 0.06 16.41 -10.78
CA SER A 461 -0.79 17.52 -11.21
C SER A 461 -0.03 18.65 -11.93
N THR A 462 1.21 18.92 -11.52
CA THR A 462 2.04 20.00 -12.03
C THR A 462 3.44 19.53 -12.34
N THR A 463 4.13 20.26 -13.23
CA THR A 463 5.52 20.00 -13.59
C THR A 463 6.38 21.23 -13.34
N VAL A 464 7.46 21.07 -12.57
CA VAL A 464 8.36 22.16 -12.19
C VAL A 464 9.81 21.81 -12.50
N SER A 465 10.57 22.75 -13.06
CA SER A 465 12.01 22.55 -13.28
C SER A 465 12.77 22.43 -11.96
N THR A 466 13.85 21.64 -11.96
CA THR A 466 14.77 21.48 -10.83
C THR A 466 16.23 21.62 -11.29
N PHE A 467 17.18 21.34 -10.40
CA PHE A 467 18.61 21.46 -10.67
C PHE A 467 19.03 20.66 -11.91
N ALA A 468 19.79 21.31 -12.79
CA ALA A 468 20.44 20.67 -13.91
C ALA A 468 21.68 19.90 -13.44
N SER A 469 21.95 18.76 -14.08
CA SER A 469 23.15 17.95 -13.83
C SER A 469 24.42 18.68 -14.25
N ASP A 470 25.54 18.34 -13.62
CA ASP A 470 26.84 18.91 -13.98
C ASP A 470 27.34 18.33 -15.31
N TRP A 471 27.06 17.04 -15.53
CA TRP A 471 27.41 16.28 -16.72
C TRP A 471 26.17 15.87 -17.51
N THR A 472 26.36 15.62 -18.81
CA THR A 472 25.31 15.07 -19.67
C THR A 472 25.09 13.60 -19.33
N HIS A 473 23.85 13.12 -19.36
CA HIS A 473 23.51 11.70 -19.11
C HIS A 473 22.54 11.14 -20.14
N TYR A 474 22.76 11.47 -21.41
CA TYR A 474 21.98 10.92 -22.51
C TYR A 474 22.14 9.39 -22.56
N HIS A 475 21.02 8.66 -22.38
CA HIS A 475 20.98 7.22 -22.11
C HIS A 475 21.79 6.73 -20.89
N GLY A 476 21.98 7.58 -19.87
CA GLY A 476 22.63 7.25 -18.60
C GLY A 476 21.69 6.69 -17.54
N GLY A 477 20.38 6.73 -17.78
CA GLY A 477 19.37 6.25 -16.84
C GLY A 477 19.26 7.08 -15.55
N LEU A 478 18.29 6.72 -14.71
CA LEU A 478 18.14 7.24 -13.35
C LEU A 478 17.87 6.05 -12.41
N GLY A 479 18.47 6.08 -11.23
CA GLY A 479 18.19 5.15 -10.13
C GLY A 479 18.35 5.83 -8.78
N LEU A 480 18.08 5.13 -7.68
CA LEU A 480 18.32 5.64 -6.33
C LEU A 480 19.60 5.03 -5.74
N TYR A 481 20.49 5.88 -5.24
CA TYR A 481 21.62 5.50 -4.39
C TYR A 481 21.50 6.29 -3.08
N LYS A 482 21.47 5.61 -1.93
CA LYS A 482 21.19 6.27 -0.64
C LYS A 482 19.94 7.15 -0.67
N ASN A 483 18.88 6.60 -1.28
CA ASN A 483 17.58 7.25 -1.49
C ASN A 483 17.65 8.59 -2.24
N GLN A 484 18.73 8.83 -2.98
CA GLN A 484 18.92 10.03 -3.79
C GLN A 484 18.99 9.68 -5.28
N PRO A 485 18.31 10.45 -6.16
CA PRO A 485 18.37 10.24 -7.61
C PRO A 485 19.82 10.30 -8.09
N THR A 486 20.21 9.33 -8.91
CA THR A 486 21.59 9.12 -9.31
C THR A 486 21.63 8.71 -10.77
N SER A 487 22.60 9.23 -11.52
CA SER A 487 22.82 8.89 -12.92
C SER A 487 24.29 8.59 -13.20
N VAL A 488 24.54 7.80 -14.25
CA VAL A 488 25.86 7.31 -14.62
C VAL A 488 26.04 7.33 -16.13
N GLY A 489 27.18 7.83 -16.58
CA GLY A 489 27.63 7.72 -17.97
C GLY A 489 26.77 8.47 -19.00
N CYS A 490 27.14 8.39 -20.26
CA CYS A 490 26.50 9.13 -21.35
C CYS A 490 26.89 8.54 -22.71
N SER A 491 25.93 8.30 -23.60
CA SER A 491 26.25 7.81 -24.96
C SER A 491 26.65 8.93 -25.92
N TYR A 492 26.32 10.18 -25.62
CA TYR A 492 26.66 11.34 -26.45
C TYR A 492 28.12 11.77 -26.24
N GLU A 493 28.51 12.03 -25.00
CA GLU A 493 29.90 12.44 -24.63
C GLU A 493 30.81 11.25 -24.29
N THR A 494 30.28 10.03 -24.23
CA THR A 494 31.05 8.78 -24.01
C THR A 494 31.94 8.81 -22.75
N HIS A 495 31.38 9.15 -21.59
CA HIS A 495 32.13 9.30 -20.34
C HIS A 495 31.65 8.39 -19.21
N GLN A 496 32.42 8.35 -18.12
CA GLN A 496 32.22 7.48 -16.94
C GLN A 496 31.54 8.18 -15.74
N LYS A 497 31.19 9.46 -15.90
CA LYS A 497 30.76 10.33 -14.80
C LYS A 497 29.54 9.78 -14.09
N ALA A 498 29.53 9.86 -12.77
CA ALA A 498 28.37 9.55 -11.95
C ALA A 498 28.09 10.75 -11.04
N GLU A 499 26.82 11.05 -10.83
CA GLU A 499 26.38 12.15 -9.96
C GLU A 499 25.05 11.82 -9.30
N THR A 500 24.82 12.44 -8.15
CA THR A 500 23.61 12.25 -7.33
C THR A 500 23.00 13.58 -6.97
N LEU A 501 21.66 13.65 -7.03
CA LEU A 501 20.87 14.84 -6.78
C LEU A 501 20.45 14.91 -5.31
N SER A 502 20.74 16.04 -4.68
CA SER A 502 20.30 16.41 -3.34
C SER A 502 19.38 17.64 -3.37
N ALA A 503 18.88 18.06 -2.20
CA ALA A 503 18.14 19.31 -2.04
C ALA A 503 18.95 20.57 -2.44
N THR A 504 20.28 20.47 -2.57
CA THR A 504 21.16 21.58 -2.95
C THR A 504 21.67 21.51 -4.38
N GLY A 505 21.25 20.49 -5.13
CA GLY A 505 21.70 20.22 -6.50
C GLY A 505 22.51 18.95 -6.63
N TRP A 506 23.06 18.77 -7.82
CA TRP A 506 23.84 17.60 -8.21
C TRP A 506 25.24 17.64 -7.61
N THR A 507 25.73 16.47 -7.21
CA THR A 507 27.08 16.31 -6.66
C THR A 507 27.75 15.07 -7.24
N ALA A 508 29.06 15.18 -7.47
CA ALA A 508 29.81 14.09 -8.08
C ALA A 508 29.91 12.85 -7.18
N LEU A 509 29.73 11.70 -7.81
CA LEU A 509 30.07 10.38 -7.30
C LEU A 509 31.33 9.85 -8.00
N PRO A 510 31.95 8.79 -7.47
CA PRO A 510 33.06 8.13 -8.13
C PRO A 510 32.66 7.66 -9.53
N ASN A 511 33.54 7.90 -10.49
CA ASN A 511 33.36 7.46 -11.87
C ASN A 511 33.15 5.94 -11.92
N HIS A 512 32.28 5.51 -12.83
CA HIS A 512 32.17 4.11 -13.18
C HIS A 512 33.47 3.63 -13.88
N PRO A 513 33.90 2.37 -13.72
CA PRO A 513 35.13 1.88 -14.36
C PRO A 513 35.08 1.86 -15.91
N LYS A 514 33.88 1.82 -16.49
CA LYS A 514 33.63 1.80 -17.94
C LYS A 514 32.97 3.10 -18.44
N GLN A 515 33.25 3.49 -19.68
CA GLN A 515 32.49 4.55 -20.37
C GLN A 515 31.17 3.96 -20.83
N ILE A 516 30.14 4.07 -19.97
CA ILE A 516 28.95 3.22 -20.05
C ILE A 516 27.69 4.04 -20.37
N SER A 517 26.75 3.46 -21.11
CA SER A 517 25.38 4.00 -21.29
C SER A 517 24.45 2.88 -21.75
N LEU A 518 23.18 3.20 -22.05
CA LEU A 518 22.15 2.23 -22.50
C LEU A 518 21.93 1.08 -21.50
N HIS A 519 22.25 1.32 -20.23
CA HIS A 519 22.12 0.40 -19.11
C HIS A 519 20.86 0.72 -18.30
N SER A 520 20.51 -0.16 -17.36
CA SER A 520 19.48 0.10 -16.36
C SER A 520 20.11 0.35 -14.99
N LEU A 521 19.55 1.28 -14.24
CA LEU A 521 19.91 1.54 -12.85
C LEU A 521 18.79 1.07 -11.93
N VAL A 522 19.13 0.35 -10.87
CA VAL A 522 18.15 -0.24 -9.95
C VAL A 522 18.61 -0.04 -8.51
N SER A 523 17.75 0.46 -7.65
CA SER A 523 18.03 0.59 -6.21
C SER A 523 17.73 -0.69 -5.45
N LEU A 524 18.50 -0.97 -4.40
CA LEU A 524 18.32 -2.09 -3.48
C LEU A 524 17.90 -1.60 -2.08
N GLU A 525 17.32 -2.48 -1.26
CA GLU A 525 16.83 -2.17 0.10
C GLU A 525 17.96 -1.67 1.01
N ASN A 526 19.17 -2.20 0.82
CA ASN A 526 20.37 -1.78 1.57
C ASN A 526 20.96 -0.43 1.12
N GLN A 527 20.18 0.38 0.38
CA GLN A 527 20.54 1.71 -0.13
C GLN A 527 21.69 1.73 -1.14
N SER A 528 22.11 0.58 -1.65
CA SER A 528 23.04 0.48 -2.79
C SER A 528 22.29 0.59 -4.12
N MET A 529 23.04 0.79 -5.21
CA MET A 529 22.49 0.88 -6.56
C MET A 529 23.22 -0.08 -7.49
N LEU A 530 22.47 -0.78 -8.33
CA LEU A 530 22.99 -1.62 -9.40
C LEU A 530 23.01 -0.88 -10.74
N LEU A 531 24.02 -1.20 -11.54
CA LEU A 531 24.09 -0.92 -12.98
C LEU A 531 24.12 -2.26 -13.71
N ILE A 532 23.18 -2.45 -14.63
CA ILE A 532 22.95 -3.72 -15.32
C ILE A 532 22.87 -3.49 -16.83
N GLY A 533 23.61 -4.29 -17.61
CA GLY A 533 23.65 -4.21 -19.07
C GLY A 533 24.34 -2.95 -19.61
N GLY A 534 24.14 -2.66 -20.89
CA GLY A 534 24.65 -1.45 -21.55
C GLY A 534 25.88 -1.67 -22.44
N ALA A 535 26.35 -0.57 -23.03
CA ALA A 535 27.46 -0.56 -24.00
C ALA A 535 28.69 0.18 -23.45
N ASP A 536 29.87 -0.44 -23.54
CA ASP A 536 31.15 0.11 -23.10
C ASP A 536 31.89 0.81 -24.26
N TYR A 537 31.80 2.13 -24.31
CA TYR A 537 32.43 2.96 -25.33
C TYR A 537 33.95 3.04 -25.20
N GLY A 538 34.51 2.66 -24.04
CA GLY A 538 35.95 2.47 -23.89
C GLY A 538 36.46 1.23 -24.64
N ASN A 539 35.55 0.37 -25.09
CA ASN A 539 35.81 -0.85 -25.84
C ASN A 539 34.95 -0.90 -27.11
N ASP A 540 34.99 0.18 -27.90
CA ASP A 540 34.29 0.32 -29.19
C ASP A 540 32.76 0.06 -29.14
N GLY A 541 32.12 0.35 -27.99
CA GLY A 541 30.68 0.18 -27.80
C GLY A 541 30.26 -1.27 -27.58
N ALA A 542 31.17 -2.13 -27.12
CA ALA A 542 30.87 -3.54 -26.87
C ALA A 542 29.84 -3.73 -25.74
N ASP A 543 28.92 -4.66 -25.95
CA ASP A 543 27.93 -5.09 -24.95
C ASP A 543 28.65 -5.61 -23.70
N GLN A 544 28.22 -5.16 -22.52
CA GLN A 544 28.82 -5.57 -21.26
C GLN A 544 27.83 -6.41 -20.42
N SER A 545 28.30 -7.55 -19.90
CA SER A 545 27.52 -8.43 -19.03
C SER A 545 27.68 -8.11 -17.55
N GLY A 546 28.64 -7.27 -17.16
CA GLY A 546 28.94 -7.01 -15.75
C GLY A 546 27.74 -6.47 -14.98
N ILE A 547 27.47 -7.08 -13.82
CA ILE A 547 26.53 -6.56 -12.83
C ILE A 547 27.36 -5.76 -11.84
N TRP A 548 27.18 -4.44 -11.86
CA TRP A 548 27.97 -3.51 -11.04
C TRP A 548 27.13 -2.96 -9.90
N GLN A 549 27.70 -2.88 -8.71
CA GLN A 549 27.08 -2.30 -7.53
C GLN A 549 27.87 -1.08 -7.06
N LEU A 550 27.17 0.04 -6.90
CA LEU A 550 27.65 1.20 -6.17
C LEU A 550 27.23 1.05 -4.69
N LYS A 551 28.20 0.75 -3.83
CA LYS A 551 28.03 0.62 -2.38
C LYS A 551 29.17 1.35 -1.68
N ASP A 552 28.84 2.13 -0.65
CA ASP A 552 29.82 2.92 0.12
C ASP A 552 30.76 3.78 -0.74
N ARG A 553 30.20 4.42 -1.79
CA ARG A 553 30.95 5.19 -2.79
C ARG A 553 32.05 4.38 -3.47
N ASN A 554 31.83 3.10 -3.71
CA ASN A 554 32.72 2.26 -4.50
C ASN A 554 31.92 1.44 -5.50
N TRP A 555 32.42 1.39 -6.73
CA TRP A 555 31.90 0.51 -7.77
C TRP A 555 32.59 -0.84 -7.68
N ASN A 556 31.80 -1.91 -7.54
CA ASN A 556 32.29 -3.29 -7.53
C ASN A 556 31.48 -4.11 -8.54
N GLN A 557 32.16 -4.91 -9.36
CA GLN A 557 31.48 -5.92 -10.16
C GLN A 557 31.15 -7.11 -9.25
N ILE A 558 29.86 -7.41 -9.09
CA ILE A 558 29.37 -8.45 -8.17
C ILE A 558 28.91 -9.72 -8.90
N GLY A 559 28.83 -9.67 -10.24
CA GLY A 559 28.44 -10.80 -11.06
C GLY A 559 28.45 -10.46 -12.55
N GLU A 560 27.88 -11.35 -13.35
CA GLU A 560 27.69 -11.18 -14.78
C GLU A 560 26.32 -11.71 -15.20
N LEU A 561 25.69 -11.04 -16.16
CA LEU A 561 24.52 -11.53 -16.88
C LEU A 561 24.93 -12.72 -17.77
N LEU A 562 24.02 -13.69 -17.93
CA LEU A 562 24.21 -14.88 -18.76
C LEU A 562 24.30 -14.54 -20.25
N GLN A 563 23.58 -13.51 -20.66
CA GLN A 563 23.67 -12.89 -21.98
C GLN A 563 23.96 -11.40 -21.78
N PRO A 564 24.81 -10.74 -22.58
CA PRO A 564 25.06 -9.29 -22.50
C PRO A 564 24.09 -8.50 -23.41
N PRO A 565 23.04 -7.88 -22.85
CA PRO A 565 22.18 -6.94 -23.56
C PRO A 565 22.53 -5.49 -23.24
N TYR A 566 22.21 -4.60 -24.17
CA TYR A 566 22.07 -3.17 -23.96
C TYR A 566 20.66 -2.71 -24.38
N SER A 567 20.32 -1.47 -24.05
CA SER A 567 18.99 -0.89 -24.31
C SER A 567 17.83 -1.68 -23.68
N GLY A 568 18.08 -2.32 -22.55
CA GLY A 568 17.06 -3.01 -21.76
C GLY A 568 16.43 -2.13 -20.68
N SER A 569 15.43 -2.70 -20.02
CA SER A 569 14.81 -2.13 -18.82
C SER A 569 14.90 -3.13 -17.68
N ALA A 570 14.94 -2.64 -16.44
CA ALA A 570 14.99 -3.46 -15.25
C ALA A 570 13.99 -2.98 -14.19
N ILE A 571 13.43 -3.91 -13.42
CA ILE A 571 12.54 -3.64 -12.30
C ILE A 571 12.92 -4.51 -11.10
N TYR A 572 12.83 -3.96 -9.89
CA TYR A 572 13.12 -4.66 -8.64
C TYR A 572 11.83 -5.00 -7.91
N ILE A 573 11.60 -6.29 -7.64
CA ILE A 573 10.37 -6.80 -7.02
C ILE A 573 10.75 -7.93 -6.08
N GLY A 574 10.41 -7.82 -4.80
CA GLY A 574 10.52 -8.91 -3.83
C GLY A 574 11.92 -9.55 -3.73
N ARG A 575 12.99 -8.73 -3.74
CA ARG A 575 14.40 -9.17 -3.73
C ARG A 575 14.91 -9.86 -4.99
N SER A 576 14.17 -9.71 -6.08
CA SER A 576 14.60 -10.13 -7.41
C SER A 576 14.62 -8.92 -8.35
N VAL A 577 15.68 -8.80 -9.15
CA VAL A 577 15.73 -7.86 -10.27
C VAL A 577 15.40 -8.60 -11.55
N TYR A 578 14.39 -8.10 -12.26
CA TYR A 578 13.98 -8.61 -13.56
C TYR A 578 14.51 -7.70 -14.65
N TYR A 579 15.37 -8.23 -15.51
CA TYR A 579 16.02 -7.49 -16.58
C TYR A 579 15.54 -7.99 -17.95
N PHE A 580 15.02 -7.08 -18.77
CA PHE A 580 14.49 -7.35 -20.11
C PHE A 580 15.45 -6.79 -21.17
N GLY A 581 16.25 -7.68 -21.79
CA GLY A 581 17.28 -7.29 -22.74
C GLY A 581 16.80 -7.23 -24.19
N ASN A 582 17.24 -6.21 -24.95
CA ASN A 582 16.85 -6.01 -26.35
C ASN A 582 17.49 -7.06 -27.30
N THR A 583 18.80 -6.98 -27.53
CA THR A 583 19.49 -7.72 -28.62
C THR A 583 19.45 -9.23 -28.42
N SER A 584 19.72 -9.71 -27.21
CA SER A 584 19.63 -11.13 -26.86
C SER A 584 18.19 -11.61 -26.69
N LYS A 585 17.24 -10.68 -26.56
CA LYS A 585 15.85 -10.90 -26.12
C LYS A 585 15.74 -11.56 -24.75
N ALA A 586 16.83 -11.81 -24.04
CA ALA A 586 16.81 -12.58 -22.80
C ALA A 586 16.11 -11.78 -21.70
N ILE A 587 15.21 -12.45 -20.99
CA ILE A 587 14.61 -11.98 -19.75
C ILE A 587 15.35 -12.73 -18.64
N GLN A 588 16.08 -11.99 -17.81
CA GLN A 588 16.95 -12.54 -16.78
C GLN A 588 16.49 -12.08 -15.39
N ARG A 589 16.41 -13.01 -14.44
CA ARG A 589 16.14 -12.74 -13.03
C ARG A 589 17.43 -12.83 -12.23
N LEU A 590 17.70 -11.83 -11.42
CA LEU A 590 18.81 -11.81 -10.47
C LEU A 590 18.21 -11.87 -9.07
N ASP A 591 18.58 -12.87 -8.28
CA ASP A 591 18.02 -13.08 -6.94
C ASP A 591 19.02 -12.66 -5.86
N PHE A 592 18.54 -11.94 -4.85
CA PHE A 592 19.33 -11.41 -3.75
C PHE A 592 18.88 -12.01 -2.42
N ASN A 593 19.82 -12.11 -1.48
CA ASN A 593 19.51 -12.49 -0.10
C ASN A 593 19.09 -11.26 0.73
N GLN A 594 18.82 -11.45 2.02
CA GLN A 594 18.39 -10.38 2.93
C GLN A 594 19.41 -9.23 3.09
N ASP A 595 20.70 -9.50 2.86
CA ASP A 595 21.76 -8.50 2.91
C ASP A 595 22.02 -7.82 1.55
N GLU A 596 21.17 -8.11 0.56
CA GLU A 596 21.28 -7.66 -0.83
C GLU A 596 22.58 -8.13 -1.51
N ASN A 597 23.00 -9.36 -1.18
CA ASN A 597 24.07 -10.05 -1.89
C ASN A 597 23.49 -10.93 -3.00
N LEU A 598 24.02 -10.78 -4.22
CA LEU A 598 23.62 -11.56 -5.39
C LEU A 598 23.85 -13.07 -5.14
N GLN A 599 22.81 -13.88 -5.35
CA GLN A 599 22.83 -15.32 -5.19
C GLN A 599 22.87 -16.04 -6.53
N THR A 600 21.90 -15.74 -7.40
CA THR A 600 21.69 -16.41 -8.68
C THR A 600 21.35 -15.43 -9.79
N VAL A 601 21.68 -15.83 -11.02
CA VAL A 601 21.24 -15.18 -12.26
C VAL A 601 20.65 -16.26 -13.16
N GLU A 602 19.40 -16.12 -13.54
CA GLU A 602 18.65 -17.12 -14.31
C GLU A 602 18.01 -16.48 -15.55
N GLU A 603 18.05 -17.15 -16.70
CA GLU A 603 17.22 -16.79 -17.85
C GLU A 603 15.83 -17.39 -17.66
N ILE A 604 14.84 -16.55 -17.41
CA ILE A 604 13.45 -16.96 -17.16
C ILE A 604 12.58 -16.91 -18.42
N GLY A 605 13.08 -16.35 -19.52
CA GLY A 605 12.31 -16.29 -20.75
C GLY A 605 12.94 -15.42 -21.82
N LYS A 606 12.18 -15.18 -22.88
CA LYS A 606 12.57 -14.28 -23.97
C LYS A 606 11.46 -13.31 -24.31
N GLN A 607 11.86 -12.09 -24.65
CA GLN A 607 10.98 -11.12 -25.28
C GLN A 607 10.50 -11.67 -26.65
N PRO A 608 9.23 -11.44 -27.03
CA PRO A 608 8.71 -11.83 -28.35
C PRO A 608 9.51 -11.22 -29.52
N SER A 609 10.02 -10.01 -29.32
CA SER A 609 10.74 -9.21 -30.32
C SER A 609 11.92 -8.47 -29.65
N PRO A 610 12.89 -7.91 -30.40
CA PRO A 610 13.96 -7.10 -29.84
C PRO A 610 13.40 -5.71 -29.49
N PHE A 611 12.71 -5.62 -28.37
CA PHE A 611 12.17 -4.38 -27.84
C PHE A 611 13.23 -3.65 -27.01
N PHE A 612 13.51 -2.40 -27.37
CA PHE A 612 14.35 -1.51 -26.58
C PHE A 612 13.52 -0.76 -25.55
N PHE A 613 14.11 -0.51 -24.38
CA PHE A 613 13.54 0.29 -23.29
C PHE A 613 12.03 0.05 -23.05
N PRO A 614 11.57 -1.21 -22.92
CA PRO A 614 10.15 -1.44 -22.64
C PRO A 614 9.77 -0.80 -21.29
N VAL A 615 8.53 -0.35 -21.17
CA VAL A 615 7.95 0.06 -19.89
C VAL A 615 7.66 -1.20 -19.08
N LEU A 616 8.08 -1.22 -17.82
CA LEU A 616 7.89 -2.35 -16.92
C LEU A 616 7.00 -1.92 -15.75
N PHE A 617 6.00 -2.72 -15.42
CA PHE A 617 5.08 -2.45 -14.33
C PHE A 617 4.72 -3.73 -13.58
N HIS A 618 4.92 -3.76 -12.27
CA HIS A 618 4.54 -4.89 -11.43
C HIS A 618 3.02 -4.92 -11.26
N THR A 619 2.40 -6.08 -11.50
CA THR A 619 0.94 -6.25 -11.47
C THR A 619 0.54 -7.71 -11.20
N VAL A 620 -0.75 -8.01 -11.30
CA VAL A 620 -1.36 -9.34 -11.14
C VAL A 620 -1.50 -10.09 -12.47
N SER A 621 -1.82 -11.38 -12.41
CA SER A 621 -1.84 -12.29 -13.56
C SER A 621 -2.88 -11.99 -14.62
N ASP A 622 -3.93 -11.23 -14.30
CA ASP A 622 -5.10 -10.95 -15.15
C ASP A 622 -5.22 -9.48 -15.56
N TYR A 623 -4.20 -8.67 -15.25
CA TYR A 623 -4.21 -7.25 -15.56
C TYR A 623 -4.13 -7.01 -17.08
N CYS A 624 -5.18 -6.41 -17.64
CA CYS A 624 -5.29 -6.07 -19.05
C CYS A 624 -5.23 -7.24 -20.03
N ILE A 625 -5.71 -8.44 -19.66
CA ILE A 625 -5.78 -9.59 -20.57
C ILE A 625 -6.89 -9.45 -21.61
#